data_AF-A0A9R0W3C7-F1
#
_entry.id   AF-A0A9R0W3C7-F1
#
_cell.length_a   1.000
_cell.length_b   1.000
_cell.length_c   1.000
_cell.angle_alpha   90.00
_cell.angle_beta   90.00
_cell.angle_gamma   90.00
#
_symmetry.space_group_name_H-M   'P 1'
#
loop_
_entity.id
_entity.type
_entity.pdbx_description
1 polymer ?
#
loop_
_entity_poly.entity_id
_entity_poly.type
_entity_poly.pdbx_seq_one_letter_code
_entity_poly.pdbx_strand_id
1 'polypeptide(L)'
;MEARTSSPAAAAAPLPPGRSPPGDIPAPPAGADPPLPRLFRLQALARPRPRRPLPPPLPQFAWRHASRARLLQPERALVPTFGNFALSTATMSPDDWWALDCRHGRALVESCRTGTLLVWDLVTGDKQYLPLPAHDCSGYNGAVLCAAGHTDHRDCHLCPFLVAFVFSDDRDFITSACVFSSETGAWGEITLIVLPDALVLPKPTALIGNTIYFLLDNNSIIEFVLDKHSLDLVEEVPYTYDQTIIMPTKDGCLGLAGVERFNFNFNLWSEVASIDGVVTWTHLRVIELEKILAPEAVSACMVGAIGAHAVGCAVDADVIFIDVYPRIYMIHLMSMKIEEVSK
;
A
#
# COMPACT_ATOMS: atom_id res chain seq x y z
N MET A 1 -10.21 60.21 -15.30
CA MET A 1 -11.52 60.62 -15.84
C MET A 1 -12.00 59.45 -16.68
N GLU A 2 -12.71 58.50 -16.07
CA GLU A 2 -13.31 57.36 -16.79
C GLU A 2 -14.66 57.00 -16.17
N ALA A 3 -15.52 56.49 -17.06
CA ALA A 3 -16.96 56.68 -17.05
C ALA A 3 -17.70 55.72 -16.12
N ARG A 4 -18.68 56.28 -15.39
CA ARG A 4 -19.83 55.53 -14.87
C ARG A 4 -20.78 55.24 -16.04
N THR A 5 -21.10 53.98 -16.26
CA THR A 5 -22.29 53.58 -17.03
C THR A 5 -23.20 52.74 -16.15
N SER A 6 -24.42 53.25 -16.02
CA SER A 6 -25.58 52.69 -15.34
C SER A 6 -26.25 51.61 -16.19
N SER A 7 -26.75 50.56 -15.54
CA SER A 7 -27.71 49.62 -16.14
C SER A 7 -28.80 49.30 -15.11
N PRO A 8 -30.10 49.55 -15.39
CA PRO A 8 -31.19 49.16 -14.49
C PRO A 8 -32.08 48.05 -15.06
N ALA A 9 -32.78 47.41 -14.10
CA ALA A 9 -34.05 46.68 -14.21
C ALA A 9 -34.04 45.21 -14.66
N ALA A 10 -34.21 44.31 -13.69
CA ALA A 10 -34.86 43.01 -13.89
C ALA A 10 -36.17 43.02 -13.09
N ALA A 11 -37.29 42.83 -13.80
CA ALA A 11 -38.64 42.85 -13.28
C ALA A 11 -38.99 41.54 -12.56
N ALA A 12 -39.73 41.65 -11.45
CA ALA A 12 -40.27 40.55 -10.66
C ALA A 12 -41.44 39.87 -11.37
N ALA A 13 -41.46 38.53 -11.37
CA ALA A 13 -42.57 37.71 -11.87
C ALA A 13 -43.59 37.41 -10.75
N PRO A 14 -44.90 37.33 -11.04
CA PRO A 14 -45.93 37.09 -10.02
C PRO A 14 -46.21 35.59 -9.76
N LEU A 15 -46.58 35.28 -8.52
CA LEU A 15 -47.03 33.97 -8.00
C LEU A 15 -48.44 33.59 -8.50
N PRO A 16 -48.73 32.31 -8.79
CA PRO A 16 -50.09 31.81 -9.00
C PRO A 16 -50.76 31.32 -7.70
N PRO A 17 -52.11 31.27 -7.65
CA PRO A 17 -52.90 31.24 -6.41
C PRO A 17 -53.17 29.84 -5.85
N GLY A 18 -53.54 29.83 -4.57
CA GLY A 18 -53.70 28.65 -3.72
C GLY A 18 -54.84 27.70 -4.09
N ARG A 19 -54.69 26.46 -3.60
CA ARG A 19 -55.70 25.41 -3.61
C ARG A 19 -56.16 25.12 -2.18
N SER A 20 -57.48 25.13 -2.02
CA SER A 20 -58.26 24.89 -0.80
C SER A 20 -58.05 23.48 -0.20
N PRO A 21 -58.33 23.29 1.11
CA PRO A 21 -58.01 22.06 1.84
C PRO A 21 -59.00 20.91 1.51
N PRO A 22 -58.57 19.64 1.58
CA PRO A 22 -59.48 18.51 1.46
C PRO A 22 -60.19 18.25 2.79
N GLY A 23 -61.50 18.02 2.72
CA GLY A 23 -62.38 17.75 3.86
C GLY A 23 -62.23 16.37 4.48
N ASP A 24 -62.84 16.27 5.66
CA ASP A 24 -62.88 15.15 6.59
C ASP A 24 -63.41 13.84 5.98
N ILE A 25 -62.74 12.72 6.30
CA ILE A 25 -63.28 11.35 6.18
C ILE A 25 -62.89 10.56 7.45
N PRO A 26 -63.83 9.82 8.08
CA PRO A 26 -63.71 9.36 9.47
C PRO A 26 -62.97 8.02 9.62
N ALA A 27 -62.47 7.77 10.84
CA ALA A 27 -61.73 6.56 11.22
C ALA A 27 -62.63 5.32 11.37
N PRO A 28 -62.14 4.10 11.02
CA PRO A 28 -62.77 2.83 11.39
C PRO A 28 -62.05 2.11 12.56
N PRO A 29 -62.71 1.14 13.21
CA PRO A 29 -62.38 0.68 14.57
C PRO A 29 -61.37 -0.48 14.62
N ALA A 30 -60.79 -0.68 15.80
CA ALA A 30 -59.94 -1.83 16.15
C ALA A 30 -60.75 -3.11 16.41
N GLY A 31 -60.23 -4.28 16.02
CA GLY A 31 -60.72 -5.57 16.53
C GLY A 31 -60.44 -6.82 15.66
N ALA A 32 -59.41 -7.57 16.06
CA ALA A 32 -59.26 -9.05 16.10
C ALA A 32 -59.44 -9.96 14.84
N ASP A 33 -58.39 -10.79 14.64
CA ASP A 33 -58.17 -12.01 13.81
C ASP A 33 -59.30 -13.08 13.86
N PRO A 34 -59.44 -14.11 12.95
CA PRO A 34 -58.40 -15.08 12.48
C PRO A 34 -58.65 -15.72 11.06
N PRO A 35 -58.33 -17.01 10.77
CA PRO A 35 -57.09 -17.53 10.16
C PRO A 35 -57.25 -18.08 8.70
N LEU A 36 -56.10 -18.50 8.13
CA LEU A 36 -55.82 -19.08 6.80
C LEU A 36 -56.87 -20.05 6.18
N PRO A 37 -56.91 -20.14 4.82
CA PRO A 37 -56.59 -21.41 4.20
C PRO A 37 -55.75 -21.36 2.90
N ARG A 38 -55.20 -22.54 2.57
CA ARG A 38 -54.32 -22.89 1.44
C ARG A 38 -55.05 -22.85 0.08
N LEU A 39 -54.34 -22.59 -1.04
CA LEU A 39 -54.08 -23.53 -2.17
C LEU A 39 -53.51 -22.85 -3.45
N PHE A 40 -52.52 -23.54 -4.02
CA PHE A 40 -51.98 -23.63 -5.40
C PHE A 40 -51.87 -22.46 -6.41
N ARG A 41 -50.59 -22.20 -6.75
CA ARG A 41 -49.93 -22.26 -8.07
C ARG A 41 -50.43 -21.36 -9.23
N LEU A 42 -49.55 -20.43 -9.62
CA LEU A 42 -49.26 -20.12 -11.03
C LEU A 42 -47.78 -19.74 -11.15
N GLN A 43 -47.07 -20.42 -12.06
CA GLN A 43 -45.71 -20.06 -12.47
C GLN A 43 -45.77 -18.87 -13.42
N ALA A 44 -44.91 -17.89 -13.19
CA ALA A 44 -44.33 -17.07 -14.25
C ALA A 44 -42.91 -16.67 -13.83
N LEU A 45 -41.99 -16.82 -14.78
CA LEU A 45 -40.55 -16.71 -14.64
C LEU A 45 -40.10 -15.30 -14.25
N ALA A 46 -39.36 -15.20 -13.14
CA ALA A 46 -38.37 -14.14 -12.94
C ALA A 46 -37.21 -14.75 -12.16
N ARG A 47 -36.07 -14.98 -12.85
CA ARG A 47 -34.83 -15.40 -12.19
C ARG A 47 -34.43 -14.30 -11.19
N PRO A 48 -34.15 -14.62 -9.91
CA PRO A 48 -33.46 -13.68 -9.05
C PRO A 48 -32.08 -13.42 -9.66
N ARG A 49 -31.71 -12.15 -9.85
CA ARG A 49 -30.31 -11.79 -10.10
C ARG A 49 -29.48 -12.34 -8.95
N PRO A 50 -28.43 -13.14 -9.18
CA PRO A 50 -27.50 -13.47 -8.11
C PRO A 50 -26.90 -12.16 -7.61
N ARG A 51 -27.03 -11.90 -6.30
CA ARG A 51 -26.19 -10.90 -5.64
C ARG A 51 -24.75 -11.35 -5.90
N ARG A 52 -24.00 -10.56 -6.67
CA ARG A 52 -22.56 -10.77 -6.83
C ARG A 52 -21.96 -10.77 -5.41
N PRO A 53 -21.18 -11.79 -5.03
CA PRO A 53 -20.27 -11.66 -3.90
C PRO A 53 -19.40 -10.42 -4.14
N LEU A 54 -19.14 -9.62 -3.11
CA LEU A 54 -18.00 -8.71 -3.17
C LEU A 54 -16.75 -9.54 -3.51
N PRO A 55 -15.84 -9.04 -4.37
CA PRO A 55 -14.57 -9.71 -4.55
C PRO A 55 -13.85 -9.80 -3.19
N PRO A 56 -13.18 -10.92 -2.88
CA PRO A 56 -12.30 -10.97 -1.72
C PRO A 56 -11.19 -9.92 -1.89
N PRO A 57 -10.73 -9.28 -0.80
CA PRO A 57 -9.52 -8.46 -0.86
C PRO A 57 -8.35 -9.30 -1.37
N LEU A 58 -7.49 -8.68 -2.20
CA LEU A 58 -6.27 -9.29 -2.73
C LEU A 58 -5.39 -9.79 -1.57
N PRO A 59 -4.58 -10.86 -1.76
CA PRO A 59 -3.65 -11.32 -0.74
C PRO A 59 -2.66 -10.19 -0.40
N GLN A 60 -2.62 -9.80 0.87
CA GLN A 60 -1.68 -8.82 1.42
C GLN A 60 -0.71 -9.53 2.37
N PHE A 61 0.56 -9.11 2.33
CA PHE A 61 1.63 -9.79 3.05
C PHE A 61 2.30 -8.83 4.03
N ALA A 62 2.55 -9.33 5.25
CA ALA A 62 3.40 -8.67 6.22
C ALA A 62 4.84 -9.18 6.07
N TRP A 63 5.79 -8.26 6.11
CA TRP A 63 7.23 -8.57 6.16
C TRP A 63 7.60 -9.07 7.54
N ARG A 64 8.09 -10.31 7.65
CA ARG A 64 8.74 -10.75 8.90
C ARG A 64 10.15 -10.16 8.99
N HIS A 65 10.59 -9.87 10.21
CA HIS A 65 11.97 -9.57 10.56
C HIS A 65 12.39 -10.59 11.63
N ALA A 66 13.37 -11.45 11.36
CA ALA A 66 14.01 -12.23 12.42
C ALA A 66 15.34 -11.59 12.79
N SER A 67 15.44 -11.07 14.02
CA SER A 67 16.70 -10.59 14.59
C SER A 67 17.39 -11.73 15.32
N ARG A 68 18.41 -12.35 14.71
CA ARG A 68 19.40 -13.14 15.45
C ARG A 68 20.76 -12.49 15.30
N ALA A 69 21.27 -11.98 16.41
CA ALA A 69 22.56 -11.30 16.50
C ALA A 69 23.73 -12.23 16.10
N ARG A 70 24.02 -12.29 14.80
CA ARG A 70 25.36 -12.18 14.18
C ARG A 70 25.18 -12.26 12.66
N LEU A 71 25.72 -11.26 11.97
CA LEU A 71 25.60 -10.96 10.53
C LEU A 71 24.34 -10.14 10.18
N LEU A 72 24.58 -8.98 9.59
CA LEU A 72 23.69 -7.83 9.41
C LEU A 72 22.57 -8.05 8.39
N GLN A 73 21.77 -9.13 8.45
CA GLN A 73 20.54 -9.21 7.64
C GLN A 73 19.37 -9.90 8.38
N PRO A 74 18.18 -9.27 8.44
CA PRO A 74 16.96 -9.85 9.03
C PRO A 74 16.25 -10.82 8.06
N GLU A 75 15.75 -11.95 8.56
CA GLU A 75 14.96 -12.92 7.75
C GLU A 75 13.58 -12.34 7.39
N ARG A 76 13.17 -12.48 6.11
CA ARG A 76 12.00 -11.83 5.49
C ARG A 76 11.04 -12.82 4.84
N ALA A 77 10.14 -13.40 5.65
CA ALA A 77 9.11 -14.32 5.17
C ALA A 77 7.75 -13.62 4.96
N LEU A 78 7.00 -14.10 3.96
CA LEU A 78 5.63 -13.68 3.64
C LEU A 78 4.62 -14.35 4.59
N VAL A 79 3.70 -13.58 5.16
CA VAL A 79 2.53 -14.13 5.90
C VAL A 79 1.25 -13.72 5.19
N PRO A 80 0.47 -14.65 4.65
CA PRO A 80 -0.87 -14.35 4.14
C PRO A 80 -1.79 -13.97 5.30
N THR A 81 -2.45 -12.80 5.24
CA THR A 81 -3.35 -12.35 6.32
C THR A 81 -4.81 -12.81 6.18
N PHE A 82 -5.21 -13.49 5.09
CA PHE A 82 -6.60 -13.95 4.91
C PHE A 82 -6.72 -15.36 4.32
N GLY A 83 -7.63 -16.14 4.92
CA GLY A 83 -7.95 -17.53 4.57
C GLY A 83 -8.82 -17.66 3.32
N ASN A 84 -8.34 -18.48 2.38
CA ASN A 84 -9.04 -19.31 1.37
C ASN A 84 -8.31 -19.41 0.03
N PHE A 85 -7.14 -18.80 -0.12
CA PHE A 85 -6.18 -19.26 -1.12
C PHE A 85 -5.36 -20.36 -0.48
N ALA A 86 -5.66 -21.61 -0.83
CA ALA A 86 -4.71 -22.68 -0.69
C ALA A 86 -3.51 -22.30 -1.57
N LEU A 87 -2.55 -21.62 -0.94
CA LEU A 87 -1.23 -21.38 -1.48
C LEU A 87 -0.77 -22.75 -1.94
N SER A 88 -0.63 -22.93 -3.25
CA SER A 88 -0.08 -24.17 -3.78
C SER A 88 1.40 -24.12 -3.39
N THR A 89 1.69 -24.53 -2.16
CA THR A 89 3.02 -24.64 -1.55
C THR A 89 3.76 -25.82 -2.15
N ALA A 90 3.64 -26.01 -3.46
CA ALA A 90 4.46 -26.92 -4.20
C ALA A 90 5.75 -26.18 -4.57
N THR A 91 6.85 -26.70 -4.03
CA THR A 91 8.24 -26.61 -4.53
C THR A 91 9.10 -25.37 -4.29
N MET A 92 8.87 -24.54 -3.26
CA MET A 92 9.91 -23.60 -2.80
C MET A 92 10.14 -23.79 -1.30
N SER A 93 11.39 -24.05 -0.90
CA SER A 93 11.77 -24.00 0.52
C SER A 93 11.54 -22.56 0.98
N PRO A 94 10.64 -22.30 1.94
CA PRO A 94 10.33 -20.95 2.40
C PRO A 94 11.56 -20.22 2.97
N ASP A 95 12.58 -20.97 3.40
CA ASP A 95 13.78 -20.45 4.04
C ASP A 95 14.82 -19.89 3.04
N ASP A 96 14.63 -20.11 1.73
CA ASP A 96 15.59 -19.71 0.69
C ASP A 96 15.17 -18.47 -0.12
N TRP A 97 13.94 -17.96 0.09
CA TRP A 97 13.39 -16.87 -0.71
C TRP A 97 12.89 -15.72 0.16
N TRP A 98 13.15 -14.50 -0.28
CA TRP A 98 12.73 -13.26 0.35
C TRP A 98 11.96 -12.45 -0.66
N ALA A 99 10.84 -11.88 -0.24
CA ALA A 99 10.12 -10.97 -1.12
C ALA A 99 10.85 -9.61 -1.18
N LEU A 100 10.65 -8.91 -2.28
CA LEU A 100 11.01 -7.50 -2.45
C LEU A 100 9.75 -6.64 -2.58
N ASP A 101 8.73 -7.16 -3.27
CA ASP A 101 7.48 -6.44 -3.51
C ASP A 101 6.32 -7.40 -3.78
N CYS A 102 5.08 -6.93 -3.57
CA CYS A 102 3.88 -7.67 -3.93
C CYS A 102 2.77 -6.71 -4.37
N ARG A 103 2.43 -6.73 -5.65
CA ARG A 103 1.41 -5.84 -6.26
C ARG A 103 0.64 -6.56 -7.35
N HIS A 104 -0.65 -6.22 -7.49
CA HIS A 104 -1.51 -6.70 -8.57
C HIS A 104 -1.54 -8.23 -8.76
N GLY A 105 -1.49 -8.99 -7.66
CA GLY A 105 -1.48 -10.46 -7.70
C GLY A 105 -0.14 -11.09 -8.07
N ARG A 106 0.94 -10.31 -8.12
CA ARG A 106 2.31 -10.79 -8.35
C ARG A 106 3.22 -10.47 -7.18
N ALA A 107 4.10 -11.38 -6.83
CA ALA A 107 5.18 -11.17 -5.88
C ALA A 107 6.52 -11.16 -6.63
N LEU A 108 7.34 -10.15 -6.38
CA LEU A 108 8.76 -10.17 -6.71
C LEU A 108 9.49 -10.77 -5.52
N VAL A 109 10.20 -11.86 -5.76
CA VAL A 109 11.00 -12.55 -4.75
C VAL A 109 12.41 -12.78 -5.28
N GLU A 110 13.34 -12.95 -4.36
CA GLU A 110 14.72 -13.25 -4.66
C GLU A 110 15.18 -14.47 -3.85
N SER A 111 16.15 -15.20 -4.37
CA SER A 111 16.79 -16.32 -3.67
C SER A 111 17.98 -15.81 -2.85
N CYS A 112 17.98 -16.05 -1.53
CA CYS A 112 19.08 -15.66 -0.65
C CYS A 112 20.39 -16.40 -0.96
N ARG A 113 20.31 -17.54 -1.66
CA ARG A 113 21.47 -18.38 -1.99
C ARG A 113 22.12 -18.00 -3.31
N THR A 114 21.30 -17.60 -4.29
CA THR A 114 21.75 -17.42 -5.68
C THR A 114 21.60 -15.99 -6.17
N GLY A 115 20.96 -15.11 -5.39
CA GLY A 115 20.59 -13.76 -5.82
C GLY A 115 19.56 -13.75 -6.95
N THR A 116 18.97 -14.89 -7.30
CA THR A 116 18.11 -14.98 -8.49
C THR A 116 16.77 -14.30 -8.22
N LEU A 117 16.39 -13.37 -9.10
CA LEU A 117 15.08 -12.72 -9.07
C LEU A 117 14.02 -13.59 -9.75
N LEU A 118 12.83 -13.62 -9.16
CA LEU A 118 11.68 -14.38 -9.61
C LEU A 118 10.42 -13.52 -9.43
N VAL A 119 9.62 -13.42 -10.49
CA VAL A 119 8.24 -12.94 -10.40
C VAL A 119 7.32 -14.14 -10.30
N TRP A 120 6.52 -14.19 -9.24
CA TRP A 120 5.56 -15.23 -8.97
C TRP A 120 4.14 -14.67 -9.11
N ASP A 121 3.37 -15.22 -10.05
CA ASP A 121 1.93 -14.99 -10.13
C ASP A 121 1.23 -15.77 -9.00
N LEU A 122 0.62 -15.03 -8.07
CA LEU A 122 -0.02 -15.59 -6.89
C LEU A 122 -1.42 -16.15 -7.18
N VAL A 123 -1.99 -15.86 -8.35
CA VAL A 123 -3.30 -16.33 -8.78
C VAL A 123 -3.16 -17.63 -9.56
N THR A 124 -2.27 -17.67 -10.56
CA THR A 124 -2.06 -18.86 -11.41
C THR A 124 -1.01 -19.81 -10.86
N GLY A 125 -0.07 -19.30 -10.06
CA GLY A 125 1.09 -20.03 -9.58
C GLY A 125 2.30 -19.98 -10.54
N ASP A 126 2.20 -19.25 -11.64
CA ASP A 126 3.25 -19.17 -12.66
C ASP A 126 4.49 -18.44 -12.15
N LYS A 127 5.66 -18.89 -12.60
CA LYS A 127 6.97 -18.43 -12.12
C LYS A 127 7.82 -17.98 -13.30
N GLN A 128 8.31 -16.74 -13.25
CA GLN A 128 9.20 -16.20 -14.26
C GLN A 128 10.50 -15.71 -13.62
N TYR A 129 11.59 -16.43 -13.91
CA TYR A 129 12.93 -16.04 -13.49
C TYR A 129 13.46 -14.90 -14.33
N LEU A 130 14.11 -13.93 -13.68
CA LEU A 130 14.69 -12.78 -14.33
C LEU A 130 16.22 -12.92 -14.36
N PRO A 131 16.88 -12.51 -15.46
CA PRO A 131 18.32 -12.31 -15.43
C PRO A 131 18.63 -11.21 -14.42
N LEU A 132 19.75 -11.30 -13.70
CA LEU A 132 20.20 -10.21 -12.84
C LEU A 132 20.72 -9.05 -13.70
N PRO A 133 20.32 -7.79 -13.44
CA PRO A 133 20.80 -6.64 -14.21
C PRO A 133 22.24 -6.25 -13.86
N ALA A 134 22.74 -6.63 -12.69
CA ALA A 134 24.10 -6.36 -12.24
C ALA A 134 24.66 -7.53 -11.42
N HIS A 135 25.98 -7.68 -11.46
CA HIS A 135 26.73 -8.58 -10.60
C HIS A 135 27.44 -7.74 -9.53
N ASP A 136 27.35 -8.18 -8.27
CA ASP A 136 27.94 -7.53 -7.08
C ASP A 136 27.43 -6.11 -6.78
N CYS A 137 26.40 -6.00 -5.95
CA CYS A 137 25.93 -4.74 -5.36
C CYS A 137 25.76 -4.88 -3.84
N SER A 138 25.89 -3.76 -3.12
CA SER A 138 25.93 -3.71 -1.64
C SER A 138 24.55 -3.45 -1.04
N GLY A 139 23.67 -2.78 -1.79
CA GLY A 139 22.26 -2.60 -1.47
C GLY A 139 21.40 -2.68 -2.72
N TYR A 140 20.17 -3.15 -2.60
CA TYR A 140 19.23 -3.19 -3.72
C TYR A 140 17.80 -3.37 -3.22
N ASN A 141 16.87 -3.06 -4.12
CA ASN A 141 15.45 -3.26 -3.93
C ASN A 141 14.77 -3.32 -5.31
N GLY A 142 13.53 -3.79 -5.34
CA GLY A 142 12.78 -3.87 -6.59
C GLY A 142 11.28 -3.83 -6.37
N ALA A 143 10.57 -3.61 -7.47
CA ALA A 143 9.12 -3.55 -7.50
C ALA A 143 8.55 -4.15 -8.77
N VAL A 144 7.46 -4.90 -8.63
CA VAL A 144 6.70 -5.43 -9.75
C VAL A 144 5.55 -4.49 -10.08
N LEU A 145 5.42 -4.15 -11.35
CA LEU A 145 4.46 -3.18 -11.86
C LEU A 145 3.59 -3.85 -12.93
N CYS A 146 2.32 -3.46 -12.99
CA CYS A 146 1.49 -3.82 -14.13
C CYS A 146 1.85 -2.89 -15.29
N ALA A 147 2.18 -3.44 -16.46
CA ALA A 147 2.44 -2.65 -17.66
C ALA A 147 1.15 -2.12 -18.32
N ALA A 148 -0.01 -2.57 -17.85
CA ALA A 148 -1.27 -2.16 -18.44
C ALA A 148 -1.68 -0.76 -17.96
N GLY A 149 -1.79 0.18 -18.90
CA GLY A 149 -2.27 1.55 -18.64
C GLY A 149 -3.79 1.65 -18.42
N HIS A 150 -4.43 0.61 -17.89
CA HIS A 150 -5.88 0.56 -17.71
C HIS A 150 -6.30 0.82 -16.26
N THR A 151 -7.45 1.44 -16.09
CA THR A 151 -8.02 1.80 -14.77
C THR A 151 -8.71 0.65 -14.04
N ASP A 152 -8.98 -0.49 -14.71
CA ASP A 152 -9.60 -1.66 -14.09
C ASP A 152 -8.54 -2.71 -13.72
N HIS A 153 -8.09 -2.70 -12.46
CA HIS A 153 -6.99 -3.55 -11.99
C HIS A 153 -7.37 -5.02 -11.73
N ARG A 154 -8.59 -5.46 -12.08
CA ARG A 154 -9.10 -6.80 -11.74
C ARG A 154 -8.31 -7.96 -12.35
N ASP A 155 -7.79 -7.77 -13.56
CA ASP A 155 -7.08 -8.81 -14.31
C ASP A 155 -5.61 -8.43 -14.61
N CYS A 156 -5.03 -7.49 -13.84
CA CYS A 156 -3.66 -7.00 -14.04
C CYS A 156 -2.58 -8.10 -14.06
N HIS A 157 -2.82 -9.23 -13.40
CA HIS A 157 -1.89 -10.37 -13.34
C HIS A 157 -1.70 -11.05 -14.71
N LEU A 158 -2.74 -11.04 -15.55
CA LEU A 158 -2.69 -11.59 -16.92
C LEU A 158 -2.01 -10.66 -17.93
N CYS A 159 -1.87 -9.37 -17.58
CA CYS A 159 -1.17 -8.41 -18.43
C CYS A 159 0.34 -8.56 -18.28
N PRO A 160 1.13 -8.11 -19.27
CA PRO A 160 2.56 -7.95 -19.08
C PRO A 160 2.88 -7.12 -17.84
N PHE A 161 4.03 -7.42 -17.25
CA PHE A 161 4.59 -6.67 -16.13
C PHE A 161 5.92 -6.02 -16.48
N LEU A 162 6.24 -5.02 -15.67
CA LEU A 162 7.56 -4.44 -15.56
C LEU A 162 8.14 -4.77 -14.19
N VAL A 163 9.47 -4.82 -14.09
CA VAL A 163 10.18 -4.82 -12.80
C VAL A 163 11.13 -3.65 -12.77
N ALA A 164 10.87 -2.68 -11.90
CA ALA A 164 11.83 -1.64 -11.58
C ALA A 164 12.80 -2.19 -10.55
N PHE A 165 14.09 -2.16 -10.83
CA PHE A 165 15.13 -2.65 -9.94
C PHE A 165 16.18 -1.57 -9.73
N VAL A 166 16.49 -1.31 -8.46
CA VAL A 166 17.44 -0.28 -8.04
C VAL A 166 18.50 -0.94 -7.17
N PHE A 167 19.75 -0.64 -7.44
CA PHE A 167 20.90 -1.21 -6.75
C PHE A 167 21.99 -0.17 -6.56
N SER A 168 22.73 -0.29 -5.48
CA SER A 168 23.78 0.64 -5.04
C SER A 168 25.04 -0.13 -4.65
N ASP A 169 26.21 0.44 -5.00
CA ASP A 169 27.53 -0.09 -4.65
C ASP A 169 28.19 0.83 -3.61
N ASP A 170 28.78 0.24 -2.57
CA ASP A 170 29.43 0.95 -1.45
C ASP A 170 30.86 1.40 -1.76
N ARG A 171 31.43 0.96 -2.88
CA ARG A 171 32.78 1.33 -3.32
C ARG A 171 32.80 2.67 -4.04
N ASP A 172 31.81 2.91 -4.89
CA ASP A 172 31.70 4.12 -5.71
C ASP A 172 30.49 5.00 -5.35
N PHE A 173 29.61 4.51 -4.46
CA PHE A 173 28.38 5.19 -4.05
C PHE A 173 27.47 5.55 -5.24
N ILE A 174 27.52 4.73 -6.29
CA ILE A 174 26.64 4.86 -7.44
C ILE A 174 25.37 4.06 -7.16
N THR A 175 24.24 4.76 -7.22
CA THR A 175 22.92 4.12 -7.25
C THR A 175 22.43 4.08 -8.69
N SER A 176 22.10 2.88 -9.15
CA SER A 176 21.65 2.58 -10.50
C SER A 176 20.25 2.01 -10.50
N ALA A 177 19.47 2.31 -11.54
CA ALA A 177 18.14 1.76 -11.75
C ALA A 177 17.97 1.29 -13.19
N CYS A 178 17.18 0.24 -13.36
CA CYS A 178 16.78 -0.27 -14.66
C CYS A 178 15.39 -0.90 -14.57
N VAL A 179 14.74 -1.07 -15.72
CA VAL A 179 13.40 -1.65 -15.81
C VAL A 179 13.44 -2.88 -16.70
N PHE A 180 13.03 -4.02 -16.17
CA PHE A 180 12.77 -5.23 -16.95
C PHE A 180 11.38 -5.16 -17.56
N SER A 181 11.22 -5.53 -18.83
CA SER A 181 9.91 -5.76 -19.44
C SER A 181 9.70 -7.24 -19.73
N SER A 182 8.58 -7.78 -19.24
CA SER A 182 8.16 -9.15 -19.57
C SER A 182 7.82 -9.35 -21.04
N GLU A 183 7.47 -8.29 -21.78
CA GLU A 183 7.18 -8.37 -23.22
C GLU A 183 8.46 -8.57 -24.03
N THR A 184 9.52 -7.85 -23.69
CA THR A 184 10.81 -7.93 -24.39
C THR A 184 11.71 -9.02 -23.80
N GLY A 185 11.46 -9.43 -22.56
CA GLY A 185 12.31 -10.36 -21.82
C GLY A 185 13.68 -9.76 -21.47
N ALA A 186 13.82 -8.44 -21.48
CA ALA A 186 15.10 -7.76 -21.31
C ALA A 186 15.00 -6.57 -20.34
N TRP A 187 16.13 -6.25 -19.71
CA TRP A 187 16.34 -5.00 -18.99
C TRP A 187 16.55 -3.85 -19.97
N GLY A 188 15.98 -2.70 -19.64
CA GLY A 188 16.21 -1.44 -20.33
C GLY A 188 17.57 -0.82 -19.98
N GLU A 189 17.76 0.41 -20.44
CA GLU A 189 18.96 1.19 -20.14
C GLU A 189 19.10 1.44 -18.63
N ILE A 190 20.35 1.47 -18.16
CA ILE A 190 20.70 1.76 -16.77
C ILE A 190 20.83 3.26 -16.61
N THR A 191 20.05 3.83 -15.71
CA THR A 191 20.20 5.20 -15.23
C THR A 191 20.94 5.18 -13.91
N LEU A 192 21.80 6.18 -13.65
CA LEU A 192 22.59 6.27 -12.43
C LEU A 192 22.54 7.66 -11.80
N ILE A 193 22.79 7.69 -10.50
CA ILE A 193 23.01 8.88 -9.69
C ILE A 193 24.09 8.58 -8.65
N VAL A 194 24.94 9.57 -8.34
CA VAL A 194 25.96 9.45 -7.31
C VAL A 194 25.39 9.95 -5.98
N LEU A 195 25.31 9.09 -4.98
CA LEU A 195 24.73 9.39 -3.67
C LEU A 195 25.73 9.01 -2.58
N PRO A 196 26.63 9.93 -2.19
CA PRO A 196 27.67 9.65 -1.21
C PRO A 196 27.10 9.11 0.11
N ASP A 197 27.75 8.07 0.64
CA ASP A 197 27.41 7.46 1.94
C ASP A 197 25.94 7.00 2.06
N ALA A 198 25.33 6.58 0.93
CA ALA A 198 23.94 6.14 0.90
C ALA A 198 23.76 4.85 0.08
N LEU A 199 23.09 3.86 0.68
CA LEU A 199 22.74 2.60 0.04
C LEU A 199 21.24 2.37 0.05
N VAL A 200 20.74 1.74 -1.01
CA VAL A 200 19.33 1.40 -1.16
C VAL A 200 18.95 0.36 -0.12
N LEU A 201 17.93 0.66 0.68
CA LEU A 201 17.36 -0.28 1.62
C LEU A 201 16.32 -1.18 0.94
N PRO A 202 16.30 -2.48 1.27
CA PRO A 202 15.23 -3.34 0.82
C PRO A 202 14.06 -3.22 1.82
N LYS A 203 13.37 -2.07 1.73
CA LYS A 203 12.18 -1.69 2.50
C LYS A 203 10.98 -1.51 1.56
N PRO A 204 9.74 -1.46 2.10
CA PRO A 204 8.56 -1.20 1.30
C PRO A 204 8.76 0.03 0.39
N THR A 205 8.41 -0.13 -0.88
CA THR A 205 8.48 0.93 -1.89
C THR A 205 7.12 1.61 -2.01
N ALA A 206 7.10 2.85 -2.50
CA ALA A 206 5.86 3.56 -2.81
C ALA A 206 5.79 3.85 -4.32
N LEU A 207 4.68 3.50 -4.96
CA LEU A 207 4.42 3.83 -6.37
C LEU A 207 3.33 4.90 -6.41
N ILE A 208 3.64 6.05 -6.98
CA ILE A 208 2.73 7.19 -7.10
C ILE A 208 2.75 7.67 -8.55
N GLY A 209 1.61 7.58 -9.23
CA GLY A 209 1.55 7.83 -10.65
C GLY A 209 2.55 6.94 -11.40
N ASN A 210 3.57 7.57 -11.99
CA ASN A 210 4.62 6.88 -12.74
C ASN A 210 6.00 6.94 -12.07
N THR A 211 6.03 7.30 -10.79
CA THR A 211 7.26 7.43 -10.02
C THR A 211 7.25 6.41 -8.89
N ILE A 212 8.35 5.68 -8.77
CA ILE A 212 8.58 4.77 -7.65
C ILE A 212 9.64 5.34 -6.72
N TYR A 213 9.36 5.28 -5.43
CA TYR A 213 10.21 5.79 -4.36
C TYR A 213 10.86 4.64 -3.60
N PHE A 214 12.13 4.83 -3.23
CA PHE A 214 12.91 3.90 -2.42
C PHE A 214 13.57 4.64 -1.25
N LEU A 215 13.65 3.97 -0.11
CA LEU A 215 14.34 4.50 1.07
C LEU A 215 15.82 4.08 1.06
N LEU A 216 16.70 5.00 1.46
CA LEU A 216 18.12 4.72 1.66
C LEU A 216 18.44 4.53 3.16
N ASP A 217 19.61 3.98 3.45
CA ASP A 217 20.09 3.68 4.81
C ASP A 217 20.33 4.93 5.68
N ASN A 218 20.64 6.05 5.05
CA ASN A 218 20.71 7.36 5.69
C ASN A 218 19.33 8.04 5.86
N ASN A 219 18.23 7.33 5.60
CA ASN A 219 16.83 7.79 5.64
C ASN A 219 16.45 8.85 4.59
N SER A 220 17.30 9.13 3.60
CA SER A 220 16.87 9.87 2.42
C SER A 220 16.02 8.98 1.51
N ILE A 221 15.29 9.61 0.58
CA ILE A 221 14.40 8.93 -0.36
C ILE A 221 14.87 9.27 -1.76
N ILE A 222 14.94 8.27 -2.62
CA ILE A 222 15.17 8.48 -4.05
C ILE A 222 13.88 8.23 -4.82
N GLU A 223 13.70 8.98 -5.89
CA GLU A 223 12.62 8.79 -6.83
C GLU A 223 13.14 8.28 -8.16
N PHE A 224 12.42 7.32 -8.74
CA PHE A 224 12.69 6.78 -10.06
C PHE A 224 11.47 6.98 -10.94
N VAL A 225 11.57 7.92 -11.88
CA VAL A 225 10.49 8.26 -12.83
C VAL A 225 10.61 7.34 -14.03
N LEU A 226 9.65 6.42 -14.19
CA LEU A 226 9.74 5.31 -15.12
C LEU A 226 9.78 5.76 -16.59
N ASP A 227 8.90 6.69 -16.99
CA ASP A 227 8.81 7.16 -18.40
C ASP A 227 10.05 7.94 -18.84
N LYS A 228 10.66 8.66 -17.89
CA LYS A 228 11.82 9.50 -18.15
C LYS A 228 13.14 8.75 -17.96
N HIS A 229 13.08 7.54 -17.39
CA HIS A 229 14.25 6.81 -16.93
C HIS A 229 15.19 7.72 -16.11
N SER A 230 14.64 8.48 -15.16
CA SER A 230 15.41 9.45 -14.36
C SER A 230 15.40 9.07 -12.89
N LEU A 231 16.57 9.11 -12.26
CA LEU A 231 16.76 8.98 -10.82
C LEU A 231 17.06 10.35 -10.22
N ASP A 232 16.38 10.69 -9.14
CA ASP A 232 16.64 11.90 -8.38
C ASP A 232 16.48 11.67 -6.87
N LEU A 233 17.00 12.58 -6.07
CA LEU A 233 16.86 12.59 -4.62
C LEU A 233 15.63 13.44 -4.24
N VAL A 234 14.78 12.93 -3.36
CA VAL A 234 13.71 13.73 -2.77
C VAL A 234 14.32 14.69 -1.76
N GLU A 235 14.23 15.99 -2.05
CA GLU A 235 14.70 17.04 -1.16
C GLU A 235 13.83 17.09 0.11
N GLU A 236 14.49 17.17 1.27
CA GLU A 236 13.90 17.35 2.61
C GLU A 236 12.90 16.26 3.07
N VAL A 237 13.36 15.32 3.90
CA VAL A 237 12.53 14.27 4.53
C VAL A 237 12.21 14.63 6.00
N PRO A 238 10.96 14.45 6.48
CA PRO A 238 10.53 14.93 7.78
C PRO A 238 10.98 13.97 8.87
N TYR A 239 12.11 14.31 9.50
CA TYR A 239 12.68 13.61 10.65
C TYR A 239 13.06 12.14 10.39
N THR A 240 14.24 11.74 10.84
CA THR A 240 14.72 10.38 10.63
C THR A 240 14.33 9.51 11.83
N TYR A 241 13.57 8.43 11.58
CA TYR A 241 13.29 7.39 12.57
C TYR A 241 14.23 6.21 12.36
N ASP A 242 14.63 5.53 13.45
CA ASP A 242 15.47 4.33 13.39
C ASP A 242 14.87 3.26 12.45
N GLN A 243 13.53 3.18 12.35
CA GLN A 243 12.84 2.31 11.40
C GLN A 243 11.65 3.02 10.74
N THR A 244 11.95 3.62 9.59
CA THR A 244 10.97 4.29 8.71
C THR A 244 10.52 3.37 7.57
N ILE A 245 9.28 3.52 7.11
CA ILE A 245 8.79 3.01 5.82
C ILE A 245 8.20 4.16 5.00
N ILE A 246 8.20 3.99 3.69
CA ILE A 246 7.49 4.86 2.75
C ILE A 246 6.24 4.12 2.24
N MET A 247 5.20 4.89 1.91
CA MET A 247 3.92 4.35 1.47
C MET A 247 3.17 5.36 0.59
N PRO A 248 2.36 4.92 -0.38
CA PRO A 248 1.41 5.83 -1.01
C PRO A 248 0.34 6.26 0.02
N THR A 249 -0.07 7.53 -0.04
CA THR A 249 -1.26 8.00 0.69
C THR A 249 -2.51 7.85 -0.18
N LYS A 250 -3.69 7.93 0.45
CA LYS A 250 -4.97 7.90 -0.26
C LYS A 250 -5.15 9.03 -1.25
N ASP A 251 -4.53 10.17 -0.97
CA ASP A 251 -4.59 11.36 -1.81
C ASP A 251 -3.61 11.26 -3.00
N GLY A 252 -2.91 10.12 -3.14
CA GLY A 252 -1.94 9.91 -4.20
C GLY A 252 -0.64 10.68 -3.99
N CYS A 253 -0.26 10.93 -2.74
CA CYS A 253 0.99 11.59 -2.36
C CYS A 253 1.95 10.60 -1.69
N LEU A 254 3.21 11.00 -1.50
CA LEU A 254 4.18 10.21 -0.76
C LEU A 254 3.92 10.32 0.73
N GLY A 255 3.82 9.17 1.39
CA GLY A 255 3.65 9.04 2.82
C GLY A 255 4.89 8.46 3.46
N LEU A 256 5.16 8.89 4.68
CA LEU A 256 6.23 8.37 5.51
C LEU A 256 5.67 7.96 6.87
N ALA A 257 6.09 6.80 7.34
CA ALA A 257 5.65 6.27 8.62
C ALA A 257 6.84 5.73 9.41
N GLY A 258 6.92 6.05 10.70
CA GLY A 258 8.02 5.61 11.55
C GLY A 258 7.64 5.61 13.02
N VAL A 259 8.34 4.80 13.80
CA VAL A 259 8.17 4.74 15.26
C VAL A 259 9.34 5.43 15.93
N GLU A 260 9.05 6.33 16.88
CA GLU A 260 10.05 6.88 17.77
C GLU A 260 10.57 5.81 18.73
N ARG A 261 11.87 5.58 18.72
CA ARG A 261 12.54 4.51 19.48
C ARG A 261 12.18 4.51 20.97
N PHE A 262 12.09 5.69 21.60
CA PHE A 262 11.96 5.81 23.05
C PHE A 262 10.52 6.05 23.53
N ASN A 263 9.71 6.75 22.73
CA ASN A 263 8.37 7.16 23.13
C ASN A 263 7.26 6.25 22.58
N PHE A 264 7.60 5.30 21.71
CA PHE A 264 6.60 4.42 21.04
C PHE A 264 5.53 5.21 20.28
N ASN A 265 5.85 6.43 19.87
CA ASN A 265 5.00 7.25 19.04
C ASN A 265 5.18 6.81 17.59
N PHE A 266 4.12 6.27 17.02
CA PHE A 266 4.05 5.99 15.61
C PHE A 266 3.54 7.23 14.87
N ASN A 267 4.41 7.83 14.08
CA ASN A 267 4.17 9.07 13.37
C ASN A 267 3.87 8.79 11.90
N LEU A 268 2.88 9.51 11.36
CA LEU A 268 2.46 9.46 9.97
C LEU A 268 2.59 10.83 9.33
N TRP A 269 3.26 10.87 8.20
CA TRP A 269 3.51 12.08 7.41
C TRP A 269 3.00 11.90 5.99
N SER A 270 2.60 13.00 5.36
CA SER A 270 2.33 13.07 3.94
C SER A 270 3.06 14.25 3.34
N GLU A 271 3.62 14.02 2.17
CA GLU A 271 4.05 15.04 1.25
C GLU A 271 2.84 15.90 0.86
N VAL A 272 3.06 17.21 0.79
CA VAL A 272 2.11 18.22 0.34
C VAL A 272 2.85 19.16 -0.60
N ALA A 273 2.31 19.31 -1.80
CA ALA A 273 2.81 20.30 -2.76
C ALA A 273 2.52 21.71 -2.24
N SER A 274 3.55 22.53 -2.05
CA SER A 274 3.39 23.96 -1.76
C SER A 274 3.08 24.73 -3.03
N ILE A 275 2.42 25.89 -2.87
CA ILE A 275 2.14 26.85 -3.96
C ILE A 275 3.44 27.33 -4.63
N ASP A 276 4.54 27.38 -3.87
CA ASP A 276 5.83 27.85 -4.34
C ASP A 276 6.67 26.76 -5.05
N GLY A 277 6.10 25.55 -5.23
CA GLY A 277 6.78 24.41 -5.86
C GLY A 277 7.77 23.67 -4.96
N VAL A 278 7.96 24.13 -3.71
CA VAL A 278 8.76 23.43 -2.71
C VAL A 278 7.93 22.30 -2.11
N VAL A 279 8.46 21.09 -2.17
CA VAL A 279 7.86 19.92 -1.51
C VAL A 279 7.94 20.12 0.00
N THR A 280 6.81 20.01 0.69
CA THR A 280 6.76 20.13 2.16
C THR A 280 6.06 18.92 2.74
N TRP A 281 6.34 18.60 4.00
CA TRP A 281 5.73 17.48 4.69
C TRP A 281 4.78 17.95 5.78
N THR A 282 3.59 17.38 5.78
CA THR A 282 2.58 17.61 6.83
C THR A 282 2.49 16.41 7.74
N HIS A 283 2.59 16.67 9.04
CA HIS A 283 2.37 15.65 10.05
C HIS A 283 0.88 15.30 10.12
N LEU A 284 0.51 14.11 9.64
CA LEU A 284 -0.88 13.67 9.57
C LEU A 284 -1.39 13.23 10.93
N ARG A 285 -0.60 12.43 11.65
CA ARG A 285 -1.08 11.77 12.87
C ARG A 285 0.04 11.18 13.72
N VAL A 286 -0.17 11.21 15.03
CA VAL A 286 0.58 10.43 16.02
C VAL A 286 -0.32 9.35 16.63
N ILE A 287 0.20 8.14 16.75
CA ILE A 287 -0.43 7.03 17.47
C ILE A 287 0.52 6.60 18.59
N GLU A 288 0.08 6.74 19.83
CA GLU A 288 0.84 6.30 21.00
C GLU A 288 0.71 4.79 21.14
N LEU A 289 1.69 4.02 20.64
CA LEU A 289 1.59 2.56 20.61
C LEU A 289 1.46 1.95 22.01
N GLU A 290 2.02 2.61 23.04
CA GLU A 290 1.88 2.19 24.44
C GLU A 290 0.41 2.12 24.91
N LYS A 291 -0.48 2.93 24.33
CA LYS A 291 -1.91 2.95 24.70
C LYS A 291 -2.73 1.85 24.03
N ILE A 292 -2.23 1.27 22.95
CA ILE A 292 -2.95 0.26 22.15
C ILE A 292 -2.32 -1.13 22.27
N LEU A 293 -1.02 -1.23 22.54
CA LEU A 293 -0.32 -2.48 22.75
C LEU A 293 -0.54 -3.00 24.17
N ALA A 294 -0.45 -4.32 24.33
CA ALA A 294 -0.44 -4.94 25.66
C ALA A 294 0.83 -4.50 26.43
N PRO A 295 0.76 -4.25 27.76
CA PRO A 295 1.91 -3.84 28.56
C PRO A 295 3.12 -4.77 28.44
N GLU A 296 2.88 -6.07 28.25
CA GLU A 296 3.92 -7.08 28.06
C GLU A 296 4.68 -6.89 26.74
N ALA A 297 3.97 -6.48 25.68
CA ALA A 297 4.57 -6.18 24.38
C ALA A 297 5.46 -4.92 24.45
N VAL A 298 4.97 -3.86 25.11
CA VAL A 298 5.76 -2.63 25.32
C VAL A 298 7.00 -2.92 26.16
N SER A 299 6.85 -3.70 27.25
CA SER A 299 7.95 -4.09 28.12
C SER A 299 9.03 -4.89 27.38
N ALA A 300 8.64 -5.83 26.52
CA ALA A 300 9.58 -6.61 25.70
C ALA A 300 10.43 -5.72 24.78
N CYS A 301 9.81 -4.71 24.15
CA CYS A 301 10.53 -3.76 23.29
C CYS A 301 11.54 -2.89 24.06
N MET A 302 11.20 -2.50 25.29
CA MET A 302 12.06 -1.68 26.16
C MET A 302 13.26 -2.45 26.70
N VAL A 303 13.07 -3.71 27.10
CA VAL A 303 14.13 -4.54 27.72
C VAL A 303 15.14 -5.03 26.68
N GLY A 304 14.68 -5.33 25.46
CA GLY A 304 15.55 -5.89 24.40
C GLY A 304 16.33 -4.86 23.58
N ALA A 305 16.06 -3.57 23.74
CA ALA A 305 16.43 -2.53 22.77
C ALA A 305 15.99 -2.86 21.32
N ILE A 306 15.02 -3.77 21.17
CA ILE A 306 14.54 -4.25 19.88
C ILE A 306 13.61 -3.19 19.27
N GLY A 307 12.93 -2.36 20.07
CA GLY A 307 12.02 -1.32 19.58
C GLY A 307 10.76 -1.88 18.92
N ALA A 308 9.90 -0.99 18.44
CA ALA A 308 8.76 -1.31 17.59
C ALA A 308 8.98 -0.66 16.23
N HIS A 309 8.66 -1.36 15.14
CA HIS A 309 9.05 -0.94 13.79
C HIS A 309 7.92 -1.05 12.81
N ALA A 310 7.70 -0.02 11.99
CA ALA A 310 6.82 -0.15 10.84
C ALA A 310 7.49 -1.08 9.82
N VAL A 311 6.77 -2.10 9.35
CA VAL A 311 7.32 -3.09 8.41
C VAL A 311 6.60 -3.12 7.07
N GLY A 312 5.37 -2.60 6.98
CA GLY A 312 4.63 -2.55 5.72
C GLY A 312 3.28 -1.87 5.87
N CYS A 313 2.61 -1.66 4.74
CA CYS A 313 1.29 -1.06 4.70
C CYS A 313 0.40 -1.74 3.66
N ALA A 314 -0.91 -1.59 3.86
CA ALA A 314 -1.94 -1.91 2.90
C ALA A 314 -2.85 -0.68 2.76
N VAL A 315 -2.51 0.17 1.78
CA VAL A 315 -3.14 1.48 1.59
C VAL A 315 -4.65 1.35 1.37
N ASP A 316 -5.09 0.42 0.53
CA ASP A 316 -6.51 0.18 0.23
C ASP A 316 -7.32 -0.30 1.45
N ALA A 317 -6.65 -0.89 2.43
CA ALA A 317 -7.25 -1.40 3.65
C ALA A 317 -7.10 -0.46 4.85
N ASP A 318 -6.45 0.70 4.69
CA ASP A 318 -6.08 1.61 5.79
C ASP A 318 -5.29 0.90 6.90
N VAL A 319 -4.40 -0.01 6.54
CA VAL A 319 -3.69 -0.85 7.49
C VAL A 319 -2.20 -0.60 7.44
N ILE A 320 -1.59 -0.55 8.63
CA ILE A 320 -0.13 -0.59 8.79
C ILE A 320 0.25 -1.77 9.67
N PHE A 321 1.35 -2.43 9.27
CA PHE A 321 1.94 -3.52 10.02
C PHE A 321 3.10 -3.01 10.86
N ILE A 322 3.06 -3.31 12.15
CA ILE A 322 4.13 -2.99 13.10
C ILE A 322 4.70 -4.28 13.67
N ASP A 323 6.00 -4.46 13.55
CA ASP A 323 6.75 -5.49 14.24
C ASP A 323 7.09 -5.04 15.66
N VAL A 324 6.63 -5.83 16.61
CA VAL A 324 6.82 -5.68 18.05
C VAL A 324 7.27 -7.06 18.54
N TYR A 325 8.56 -7.32 18.39
CA TYR A 325 9.12 -8.66 18.51
C TYR A 325 8.62 -9.41 19.76
N PRO A 326 8.19 -10.67 19.63
CA PRO A 326 8.25 -11.54 18.45
C PRO A 326 6.98 -11.53 17.58
N ARG A 327 6.13 -10.52 17.71
CA ARG A 327 4.78 -10.48 17.13
C ARG A 327 4.66 -9.35 16.10
N ILE A 328 3.84 -9.58 15.09
CA ILE A 328 3.45 -8.54 14.14
C ILE A 328 2.02 -8.16 14.45
N TYR A 329 1.77 -6.86 14.54
CA TYR A 329 0.46 -6.29 14.75
C TYR A 329 0.00 -5.56 13.51
N MET A 330 -1.29 -5.69 13.22
CA MET A 330 -2.03 -4.97 12.21
C MET A 330 -2.76 -3.82 12.89
N ILE A 331 -2.53 -2.59 12.46
CA ILE A 331 -3.22 -1.39 12.97
C ILE A 331 -4.11 -0.83 11.88
N HIS A 332 -5.42 -0.83 12.14
CA HIS A 332 -6.41 -0.16 11.30
C HIS A 332 -6.41 1.34 11.62
N LEU A 333 -5.91 2.15 10.70
CA LEU A 333 -5.72 3.59 10.90
C LEU A 333 -7.05 4.32 11.15
N MET A 334 -8.15 3.90 10.56
CA MET A 334 -9.45 4.59 10.74
C MET A 334 -10.12 4.25 12.07
N SER A 335 -10.08 2.99 12.49
CA SER A 335 -10.77 2.54 13.71
C SER A 335 -9.88 2.49 14.94
N MET A 336 -8.56 2.68 14.79
CA MET A 336 -7.56 2.47 15.84
C MET A 336 -7.63 1.09 16.50
N LYS A 337 -8.06 0.09 15.72
CA LYS A 337 -8.07 -1.29 16.18
C LYS A 337 -6.73 -1.93 15.87
N ILE A 338 -6.23 -2.69 16.83
CA ILE A 338 -5.00 -3.45 16.71
C ILE A 338 -5.31 -4.94 16.81
N GLU A 339 -4.75 -5.72 15.89
CA GLU A 339 -4.94 -7.16 15.81
C GLU A 339 -3.58 -7.82 15.63
N GLU A 340 -3.32 -8.90 16.36
CA GLU A 340 -2.10 -9.68 16.15
C GLU A 340 -2.24 -10.53 14.87
N VAL A 341 -1.23 -10.48 14.00
CA VAL A 341 -1.17 -11.34 12.82
C VAL A 341 -0.78 -12.75 13.25
N SER A 342 -1.76 -13.67 13.20
CA SER A 342 -1.53 -15.09 13.50
C SER A 342 -0.52 -15.70 12.53
N LYS A 343 0.37 -16.56 13.06
CA LYS A 343 1.40 -17.29 12.31
C LYS A 343 0.85 -18.32 11.35
#